data_AF-A0A3C1SL00-F1
#
_entry.id   AF-A0A3C1SL00-F1
#
_cell.length_a   1.000
_cell.length_b   1.000
_cell.length_c   1.000
_cell.angle_alpha   90.00
_cell.angle_beta   90.00
_cell.angle_gamma   90.00
#
_symmetry.space_group_name_H-M   'P 1'
#
loop_
_entity.id
_entity.type
_entity.pdbx_description
1 polymer ?
#
loop_
_entity_poly.entity_id
_entity_poly.type
_entity_poly.pdbx_seq_one_letter_code
_entity_poly.pdbx_strand_id
1 'polypeptide(L)'
;YLEDISEIHRTEPYVYAQMIAGKTARRFGEAKNSWLTGTAAWNFVALSQYICGVRPEFDGLRIEPRLPSHVKKAEITRVFRGVTYHINVVNKNNEGKVTLTLTDKTFATDEATTKKALATGSVGGTLVNATKGTKDVYLVATVA
;
A
#
# COMPACT_ATOMS: atom_id res chain seq x y z
N TYR A 1 -6.30 -15.41 21.21
CA TYR A 1 -5.79 -14.27 20.44
C TYR A 1 -4.79 -13.56 21.34
N LEU A 2 -3.57 -14.10 21.44
CA LEU A 2 -2.51 -13.62 22.33
C LEU A 2 -1.27 -13.51 21.47
N GLU A 3 -0.68 -12.32 21.40
CA GLU A 3 0.67 -12.14 20.86
C GLU A 3 1.69 -12.54 21.94
N ASP A 4 2.88 -12.98 21.51
CA ASP A 4 3.92 -13.52 22.40
C ASP A 4 4.36 -12.54 23.50
N ILE A 5 4.11 -11.23 23.29
CA ILE A 5 4.48 -10.16 24.20
C ILE A 5 3.30 -9.57 24.97
N SER A 6 2.11 -10.19 24.94
CA SER A 6 0.90 -9.64 25.57
C SER A 6 1.10 -9.33 27.07
N GLU A 7 1.87 -10.15 27.78
CA GLU A 7 2.20 -9.94 29.20
C GLU A 7 3.03 -8.67 29.44
N ILE A 8 3.84 -8.27 28.45
CA ILE A 8 4.65 -7.05 28.46
C ILE A 8 3.84 -5.85 27.94
N HIS A 9 3.11 -6.01 26.83
CA HIS A 9 2.37 -4.93 26.16
C HIS A 9 1.17 -4.45 26.99
N ARG A 10 0.50 -5.35 27.73
CA ARG A 10 -0.59 -5.08 28.69
C ARG A 10 -1.87 -4.44 28.12
N THR A 11 -1.95 -4.22 26.81
CA THR A 11 -3.14 -3.70 26.11
C THR A 11 -3.55 -4.64 24.98
N GLU A 12 -4.61 -4.31 24.24
CA GLU A 12 -5.15 -5.14 23.18
C GLU A 12 -4.18 -5.31 21.98
N PRO A 13 -3.90 -6.54 21.52
CA PRO A 13 -2.85 -6.83 20.53
C PRO A 13 -3.27 -6.57 19.07
N TYR A 14 -4.38 -5.88 18.86
CA TYR A 14 -4.99 -5.66 17.53
C TYR A 14 -5.34 -4.20 17.26
N VAL A 15 -5.06 -3.29 18.21
CA VAL A 15 -5.19 -1.85 18.06
C VAL A 15 -3.93 -1.16 18.56
N TYR A 16 -3.64 0.01 18.00
CA TYR A 16 -2.54 0.82 18.48
C TYR A 16 -2.86 1.48 19.83
N ALA A 17 -1.81 1.67 20.63
CA ALA A 17 -1.83 2.50 21.83
C ALA A 17 -1.22 3.89 21.58
N GLN A 18 -1.53 4.84 22.45
CA GLN A 18 -0.95 6.18 22.40
C GLN A 18 0.54 6.17 22.76
N MET A 19 0.94 5.32 23.72
CA MET A 19 2.31 5.30 24.22
C MET A 19 2.70 3.90 24.72
N ILE A 20 3.98 3.56 24.54
CA ILE A 20 4.66 2.40 25.13
C ILE A 20 5.79 2.91 26.01
N ALA A 21 5.88 2.42 27.24
CA ALA A 21 6.88 2.86 28.20
C ALA A 21 8.30 2.65 27.67
N GLY A 22 9.06 3.74 27.56
CA GLY A 22 10.41 3.76 26.99
C GLY A 22 11.49 3.14 27.88
N LYS A 23 12.70 2.99 27.33
CA LYS A 23 13.83 2.23 27.91
C LYS A 23 14.25 2.59 29.34
N THR A 24 13.96 3.81 29.80
CA THR A 24 14.32 4.28 31.15
C THR A 24 13.24 4.00 32.19
N ALA A 25 12.05 3.56 31.78
CA ALA A 25 10.97 3.26 32.69
C ALA A 25 11.13 1.87 33.31
N ARG A 26 10.83 1.74 34.61
CA ARG A 26 10.78 0.44 35.32
C ARG A 26 9.85 -0.57 34.63
N ARG A 27 8.80 -0.09 33.97
CA ARG A 27 7.77 -0.87 33.28
C ARG A 27 7.96 -0.83 31.76
N PHE A 28 9.20 -0.98 31.31
CA PHE A 28 9.55 -0.95 29.88
C PHE A 28 8.65 -1.88 29.06
N GLY A 29 8.14 -1.39 27.92
CA GLY A 29 7.28 -2.17 27.02
C GLY A 29 5.79 -2.15 27.37
N GLU A 30 5.38 -1.70 28.56
CA GLU A 30 3.95 -1.58 28.89
C GLU A 30 3.30 -0.41 28.15
N ALA A 31 2.25 -0.71 27.38
CA ALA A 31 1.46 0.30 26.68
C ALA A 31 0.33 0.88 27.54
N LYS A 32 -0.11 2.09 27.17
CA LYS A 32 -1.21 2.82 27.84
C LYS A 32 -2.04 3.60 26.83
N ASN A 33 -3.29 3.87 27.20
CA ASN A 33 -4.26 4.64 26.41
C ASN A 33 -4.46 4.04 25.00
N SER A 34 -5.00 2.82 24.95
CA SER A 34 -5.38 2.14 23.70
C SER A 34 -6.62 2.79 23.05
N TRP A 35 -6.88 2.40 21.79
CA TRP A 35 -8.01 2.85 20.96
C TRP A 35 -7.98 4.31 20.49
N LEU A 36 -8.16 5.26 21.40
CA LEU A 36 -8.44 6.65 21.07
C LEU A 36 -7.15 7.44 20.87
N THR A 37 -6.44 7.11 19.80
CA THR A 37 -5.16 7.74 19.46
C THR A 37 -5.02 8.03 17.96
N GLY A 38 -4.41 9.16 17.62
CA GLY A 38 -4.01 9.50 16.25
C GLY A 38 -3.00 8.52 15.64
N THR A 39 -2.37 7.65 16.46
CA THR A 39 -1.48 6.58 15.99
C THR A 39 -2.15 5.72 14.93
N ALA A 40 -3.45 5.43 15.07
CA ALA A 40 -4.20 4.64 14.09
C ALA A 40 -4.25 5.33 12.71
N ALA A 41 -4.62 6.62 12.67
CA ALA A 41 -4.72 7.40 11.43
C ALA A 41 -3.34 7.52 10.75
N TRP A 42 -2.30 7.86 11.50
CA TRP A 42 -0.96 8.02 10.94
C TRP A 42 -0.34 6.71 10.48
N ASN A 43 -0.55 5.60 11.18
CA ASN A 43 -0.09 4.29 10.71
C ASN A 43 -0.83 3.85 9.45
N PHE A 44 -2.14 4.11 9.34
CA PHE A 44 -2.87 3.80 8.12
C PHE A 44 -2.38 4.63 6.93
N VAL A 45 -2.09 5.92 7.12
CA VAL A 45 -1.46 6.75 6.08
C VAL A 45 -0.09 6.20 5.72
N ALA A 46 0.80 5.98 6.69
CA ALA A 46 2.14 5.45 6.43
C ALA A 46 2.10 4.12 5.66
N LEU A 47 1.25 3.18 6.10
CA LEU A 47 1.10 1.87 5.47
C LEU A 47 0.50 1.99 4.06
N SER A 48 -0.71 2.55 3.93
CA SER A 48 -1.44 2.55 2.67
C SER A 48 -0.81 3.46 1.60
N GLN A 49 -0.33 4.63 2.00
CA GLN A 49 0.14 5.66 1.08
C GLN A 49 1.64 5.58 0.81
N TYR A 50 2.46 5.19 1.79
CA TYR A 50 3.92 5.29 1.64
C TYR A 50 4.61 3.93 1.55
N ILE A 51 4.19 2.93 2.34
CA ILE A 51 4.75 1.56 2.25
C ILE A 51 4.14 0.82 1.06
N CYS A 52 2.80 0.70 1.02
CA CYS A 52 2.07 0.19 -0.13
C CYS A 52 2.13 1.15 -1.33
N GLY A 53 2.40 2.44 -1.08
CA GLY A 53 2.72 3.40 -2.13
C GLY A 53 1.53 3.94 -2.91
N VAL A 54 0.29 3.75 -2.45
CA VAL A 54 -0.92 4.12 -3.20
C VAL A 54 -1.48 5.43 -2.68
N ARG A 55 -1.26 6.53 -3.41
CA ARG A 55 -1.53 7.90 -2.96
C ARG A 55 -2.46 8.64 -3.90
N PRO A 56 -3.61 9.14 -3.42
CA PRO A 56 -4.43 10.02 -4.22
C PRO A 56 -3.72 11.36 -4.43
N GLU A 57 -3.63 11.82 -5.68
CA GLU A 57 -3.12 13.14 -6.04
C GLU A 57 -4.18 13.92 -6.82
N PHE A 58 -3.94 15.22 -7.02
CA PHE A 58 -4.86 16.06 -7.78
C PHE A 58 -5.04 15.54 -9.22
N ASP A 59 -3.94 15.20 -9.88
CA ASP A 59 -3.90 14.81 -11.29
C ASP A 59 -4.01 13.29 -11.52
N GLY A 60 -4.23 12.47 -10.49
CA GLY A 60 -4.34 11.01 -10.67
C GLY A 60 -4.10 10.21 -9.40
N LEU A 61 -3.93 8.90 -9.56
CA LEU A 61 -3.54 8.00 -8.48
C LEU A 61 -2.06 7.65 -8.62
N ARG A 62 -1.23 8.06 -7.66
CA ARG A 62 0.18 7.65 -7.63
C ARG A 62 0.30 6.25 -7.06
N ILE A 63 1.11 5.43 -7.72
CA ILE A 63 1.41 4.05 -7.33
C ILE A 63 2.93 3.90 -7.30
N GLU A 64 3.50 3.93 -6.11
CA GLU A 64 4.93 3.89 -5.86
C GLU A 64 5.25 3.03 -4.62
N PRO A 65 5.10 1.69 -4.70
CA PRO A 65 5.31 0.81 -3.56
C PRO A 65 6.77 0.80 -3.09
N ARG A 66 6.96 0.86 -1.77
CA ARG A 66 8.25 0.76 -1.06
C ARG A 66 8.17 -0.35 -0.03
N LEU A 67 7.90 -1.55 -0.52
CA LEU A 67 7.70 -2.73 0.31
C LEU A 67 9.02 -3.21 0.93
N PRO A 68 8.99 -3.74 2.16
CA PRO A 68 10.16 -4.39 2.76
C PRO A 68 10.74 -5.48 1.85
N SER A 69 12.06 -5.70 1.96
CA SER A 69 12.79 -6.64 1.08
C SER A 69 12.28 -8.09 1.11
N HIS A 70 11.64 -8.51 2.21
CA HIS A 70 11.03 -9.84 2.35
C HIS A 70 9.69 -9.98 1.63
N VAL A 71 8.99 -8.87 1.34
CA VAL A 71 7.72 -8.88 0.60
C VAL A 71 8.02 -8.75 -0.89
N LYS A 72 8.10 -9.89 -1.58
CA LYS A 72 8.43 -9.96 -3.02
C LYS A 72 7.26 -9.69 -3.95
N LYS A 73 6.04 -9.98 -3.50
CA LYS A 73 4.80 -9.77 -4.25
C LYS A 73 3.73 -9.23 -3.32
N ALA A 74 2.86 -8.36 -3.84
CA ALA A 74 1.68 -7.90 -3.14
C ALA A 74 0.56 -7.61 -4.14
N GLU A 75 -0.68 -7.81 -3.72
CA GLU A 75 -1.88 -7.48 -4.49
C GLU A 75 -2.63 -6.39 -3.72
N ILE A 76 -2.92 -5.28 -4.38
CA ILE A 76 -3.57 -4.12 -3.78
C ILE A 76 -4.78 -3.74 -4.62
N THR A 77 -5.93 -3.61 -3.97
CA THR A 77 -7.15 -3.07 -4.58
C THR A 77 -7.47 -1.72 -3.98
N ARG A 78 -7.63 -0.71 -4.83
CA ARG A 78 -7.97 0.66 -4.40
C ARG A 78 -9.10 1.23 -5.24
N VAL A 79 -10.19 1.63 -4.58
CA VAL A 79 -11.22 2.45 -5.23
C VAL A 79 -10.83 3.92 -5.12
N PHE A 80 -10.77 4.61 -6.26
CA PHE A 80 -10.47 6.04 -6.34
C PHE A 80 -11.30 6.67 -7.46
N ARG A 81 -12.01 7.77 -7.14
CA ARG A 81 -12.88 8.51 -8.07
C ARG A 81 -13.88 7.62 -8.85
N GLY A 82 -14.43 6.60 -8.18
CA GLY A 82 -15.41 5.68 -8.77
C GLY A 82 -14.82 4.56 -9.65
N VAL A 83 -13.49 4.47 -9.73
CA VAL A 83 -12.77 3.43 -10.47
C VAL A 83 -12.06 2.49 -9.50
N THR A 84 -12.11 1.19 -9.77
CA THR A 84 -11.38 0.16 -9.02
C THR A 84 -10.04 -0.10 -9.69
N TYR A 85 -8.95 0.19 -8.98
CA TYR A 85 -7.59 -0.10 -9.41
C TYR A 85 -7.15 -1.42 -8.79
N HIS A 86 -6.77 -2.37 -9.64
CA HIS A 86 -6.20 -3.66 -9.26
C HIS A 86 -4.70 -3.63 -9.57
N ILE A 87 -3.88 -3.74 -8.53
CA ILE A 87 -2.44 -3.46 -8.60
C ILE A 87 -1.67 -4.69 -8.15
N ASN A 88 -0.93 -5.30 -9.07
CA ASN A 88 0.02 -6.36 -8.74
C ASN A 88 1.43 -5.79 -8.61
N VAL A 89 2.01 -5.90 -7.43
CA VAL A 89 3.37 -5.42 -7.13
C VAL A 89 4.36 -6.55 -7.27
N VAL A 90 5.45 -6.31 -8.01
CA VAL A 90 6.63 -7.18 -8.11
C VAL A 90 7.83 -6.44 -7.56
N ASN A 91 8.25 -6.79 -6.34
CA ASN A 91 9.35 -6.14 -5.64
C ASN A 91 10.66 -6.93 -5.85
N LYS A 92 11.46 -6.54 -6.84
CA LYS A 92 12.78 -7.15 -7.10
C LYS A 92 13.86 -6.48 -6.24
N ASN A 93 13.81 -5.15 -6.15
CA ASN A 93 14.71 -4.31 -5.35
C ASN A 93 13.89 -3.22 -4.65
N ASN A 94 13.89 -3.18 -3.32
CA ASN A 94 13.06 -2.25 -2.54
C ASN A 94 13.44 -0.77 -2.74
N GLU A 95 14.69 -0.50 -3.13
CA GLU A 95 15.20 0.84 -3.44
C GLU A 95 15.11 1.17 -4.94
N GLY A 96 14.68 0.19 -5.74
CA GLY A 96 14.63 0.26 -7.17
C GLY A 96 13.68 1.32 -7.73
N LYS A 97 13.78 1.54 -9.04
CA LYS A 97 12.85 2.40 -9.77
C LYS A 97 11.52 1.68 -9.93
N VAL A 98 10.43 2.38 -9.63
CA VAL A 98 9.07 1.87 -9.88
C VAL A 98 8.70 2.14 -11.34
N THR A 99 8.25 1.09 -12.03
CA THR A 99 7.69 1.15 -13.38
C THR A 99 6.29 0.55 -13.35
N LEU A 100 5.33 1.23 -13.97
CA LEU A 100 3.94 0.78 -14.05
C LEU A 100 3.61 0.34 -15.48
N THR A 101 2.95 -0.80 -15.59
CA THR A 101 2.46 -1.34 -16.87
C THR A 101 0.97 -1.62 -16.74
N LEU A 102 0.15 -1.01 -17.61
CA LEU A 102 -1.28 -1.33 -17.68
C LEU A 102 -1.48 -2.71 -18.29
N THR A 103 -2.39 -3.48 -17.72
CA THR A 103 -2.68 -4.86 -18.13
C THR A 103 -4.18 -5.08 -18.21
N ASP A 104 -4.57 -6.30 -18.56
CA ASP A 104 -5.93 -6.77 -18.33
C ASP A 104 -6.04 -7.46 -16.95
N LYS A 105 -7.20 -8.07 -16.69
CA LYS A 105 -7.51 -8.81 -15.46
C LYS A 105 -6.60 -10.01 -15.20
N THR A 106 -5.92 -10.54 -16.23
CA THR A 106 -4.98 -11.66 -16.07
C THR A 106 -3.58 -11.21 -15.64
N PHE A 107 -3.33 -9.89 -15.62
CA PHE A 107 -2.02 -9.29 -15.39
C PHE A 107 -0.93 -9.77 -16.37
N ALA A 108 -1.34 -10.25 -17.54
CA ALA A 108 -0.42 -10.55 -18.62
C ALA A 108 0.24 -9.25 -19.12
N THR A 109 1.56 -9.30 -19.29
CA THR A 109 2.38 -8.14 -19.71
C THR A 109 2.87 -8.27 -21.15
N ASP A 110 2.16 -9.04 -22.00
CA ASP A 110 2.45 -9.10 -23.42
C ASP A 110 2.03 -7.79 -24.14
N GLU A 111 2.63 -7.54 -25.30
CA GLU A 111 2.45 -6.28 -26.03
C GLU A 111 0.99 -6.05 -26.47
N ALA A 112 0.28 -7.12 -26.85
CA ALA A 112 -1.10 -7.01 -27.31
C ALA A 112 -2.04 -6.66 -26.15
N THR A 113 -1.88 -7.31 -25.01
CA THR A 113 -2.64 -7.03 -23.79
C THR A 113 -2.39 -5.61 -23.30
N THR A 114 -1.12 -5.19 -23.25
CA THR A 114 -0.73 -3.84 -22.81
C THR A 114 -1.34 -2.77 -23.72
N LYS A 115 -1.29 -2.95 -25.05
CA LYS A 115 -1.89 -2.01 -26.01
C LYS A 115 -3.40 -1.88 -25.83
N LYS A 116 -4.10 -2.99 -25.57
CA LYS A 116 -5.54 -2.97 -25.31
C LYS A 116 -5.86 -2.29 -23.97
N ALA A 117 -5.02 -2.50 -22.96
CA ALA A 117 -5.18 -1.91 -21.63
C ALA A 117 -4.98 -0.39 -21.62
N LEU A 118 -4.23 0.18 -22.56
CA LEU A 118 -4.12 1.64 -22.73
C LEU A 118 -5.46 2.34 -23.01
N ALA A 119 -6.49 1.62 -23.45
CA ALA A 119 -7.83 2.20 -23.57
C ALA A 119 -8.45 2.52 -22.20
N THR A 120 -8.03 1.82 -21.14
CA THR A 120 -8.60 1.95 -19.79
C THR A 120 -8.02 3.14 -19.01
N GLY A 121 -6.83 3.61 -19.39
CA GLY A 121 -6.15 4.71 -18.72
C GLY A 121 -4.77 5.04 -19.30
N SER A 122 -4.08 5.96 -18.65
CA SER A 122 -2.71 6.39 -19.00
C SER A 122 -1.79 6.33 -17.78
N VAL A 123 -0.50 6.14 -18.06
CA VAL A 123 0.57 6.10 -17.06
C VAL A 123 1.59 7.20 -17.38
N GLY A 124 1.82 8.09 -16.43
CA GLY A 124 2.87 9.10 -16.46
C GLY A 124 3.85 8.87 -15.31
N GLY A 125 4.93 8.14 -15.58
CA GLY A 125 5.86 7.70 -14.52
C GLY A 125 5.17 6.77 -13.52
N THR A 126 4.99 7.22 -12.28
CA THR A 126 4.25 6.48 -11.22
C THR A 126 2.81 6.97 -11.03
N LEU A 127 2.35 7.93 -11.84
CA LEU A 127 0.98 8.44 -11.79
C LEU A 127 0.10 7.69 -12.80
N VAL A 128 -1.09 7.25 -12.36
CA VAL A 128 -2.07 6.56 -13.20
C VAL A 128 -3.37 7.35 -13.26
N ASN A 129 -3.91 7.49 -14.47
CA ASN A 129 -5.20 8.10 -14.74
C ASN A 129 -6.12 7.13 -15.45
N ALA A 130 -7.36 7.03 -14.98
CA ALA A 130 -8.37 6.25 -15.68
C ALA A 130 -9.03 7.08 -16.79
N THR A 131 -9.29 6.45 -17.93
CA THR A 131 -10.10 7.04 -19.00
C THR A 131 -11.54 7.22 -18.50
N LYS A 132 -12.22 8.28 -18.95
CA LYS A 132 -13.61 8.54 -18.57
C LYS A 132 -14.51 7.37 -18.97
N GLY A 133 -15.31 6.86 -18.02
CA GLY A 133 -16.22 5.73 -18.24
C GLY A 133 -15.64 4.37 -17.87
N THR A 134 -14.33 4.28 -17.59
CA THR A 134 -13.69 3.06 -17.08
C THR A 134 -14.16 2.75 -15.66
N LYS A 135 -14.48 1.48 -15.38
CA LYS A 135 -14.82 1.00 -14.03
C LYS A 135 -13.66 0.30 -13.33
N ASP A 136 -12.82 -0.39 -14.10
CA ASP A 136 -11.70 -1.17 -13.60
C ASP A 136 -10.43 -0.84 -14.38
N VAL A 137 -9.33 -0.65 -13.66
CA VAL A 137 -7.99 -0.49 -14.21
C VAL A 137 -7.10 -1.55 -13.59
N TYR A 138 -6.40 -2.33 -14.42
CA TYR A 138 -5.46 -3.35 -13.97
C TYR A 138 -4.05 -2.91 -14.33
N LEU A 139 -3.12 -3.07 -13.39
CA LEU A 139 -1.73 -2.71 -13.61
C LEU A 139 -0.76 -3.55 -12.79
N VAL A 140 0.45 -3.68 -13.33
CA VAL A 140 1.60 -4.26 -12.65
C VAL A 140 2.58 -3.15 -12.28
N ALA A 141 2.92 -3.06 -10.99
CA ALA A 141 3.95 -2.18 -10.47
C ALA A 141 5.24 -3.00 -10.22
N THR A 142 6.26 -2.81 -11.05
CA THR A 142 7.56 -3.47 -10.86
C THR A 142 8.54 -2.51 -10.19
N VAL A 143 9.13 -2.93 -9.07
CA VAL A 143 10.23 -2.24 -8.40
C VAL A 143 11.53 -2.94 -8.79
N ALA A 144 12.33 -2.32 -9.65
CA ALA A 144 13.53 -2.89 -10.28
C ALA A 144 14.81 -2.16 -9.88
#